data_AF-A0A925E7T8-F1
#
_entry.id   AF-A0A925E7T8-F1
#
_cell.length_a   1.000
_cell.length_b   1.000
_cell.length_c   1.000
_cell.angle_alpha   90.00
_cell.angle_beta   90.00
_cell.angle_gamma   90.00
#
_symmetry.space_group_name_H-M   'P 1'
#
loop_
_entity.id
_entity.type
_entity.pdbx_description
1 polymer ?
#
loop_
_entity_poly.entity_id
_entity_poly.type
_entity_poly.pdbx_seq_one_letter_code
_entity_poly.pdbx_strand_id
1 'polypeptide(L)'
;MIQRQLPIWARADHPILRSLLGASQTESRRARLIRTFFIMLGGGLALMVGWVVASDFMTTNPLERPVSQVIFEVLIWPVLFLQLVARLSALALTVGVVEEEKRRQTWDNLRATVGGVALALRARWSAVVLYRLRGLLVVLLLARLIMIGALLYDLTAFSGEYLNYLVGGITPQVPVPVGVLFLALMMTASLLLPLTGLGFDTALGLFVSTLSKQRIYVGLAQIALSAIRIGIVVFLVVALTRFRGPGLIGATDVSTWLLLVAFAALGDWGFSFLYLGFFAAEIWPEVPYSVLIGPALLLFIFMQTAATDLLLALAIRQGERRE
;
A
#
# COMPACT_ATOMS: atom_id res chain seq x y z
N MET A 1 17.10 16.81 8.92
CA MET A 1 17.99 15.65 9.17
C MET A 1 17.77 14.47 8.20
N ILE A 2 16.53 14.07 7.89
CA ILE A 2 16.23 12.92 7.00
C ILE A 2 16.82 13.05 5.57
N GLN A 3 16.92 14.27 5.02
CA GLN A 3 17.44 14.50 3.66
C GLN A 3 18.91 14.08 3.47
N ARG A 4 19.74 14.05 4.52
CA ARG A 4 21.15 13.62 4.40
C ARG A 4 21.30 12.10 4.27
N GLN A 5 20.32 11.32 4.74
CA GLN A 5 20.32 9.85 4.65
C GLN A 5 19.79 9.33 3.32
N LEU A 6 19.12 10.17 2.53
CA LEU A 6 18.66 9.80 1.20
C LEU A 6 19.84 9.80 0.20
N PRO A 7 19.83 8.87 -0.78
CA PRO A 7 20.76 8.90 -1.91
C PRO A 7 20.74 10.27 -2.60
N ILE A 8 21.88 10.69 -3.15
CA ILE A 8 22.07 12.04 -3.71
C ILE A 8 20.97 12.42 -4.71
N TRP A 9 20.52 11.47 -5.52
CA TRP A 9 19.47 11.63 -6.53
C TRP A 9 18.03 11.76 -5.96
N ALA A 10 17.80 11.37 -4.70
CA ALA A 10 16.50 11.43 -4.02
C ALA A 10 16.34 12.66 -3.10
N ARG A 11 17.38 13.50 -3.00
CA ARG A 11 17.36 14.70 -2.15
C ARG A 11 16.62 15.85 -2.84
N ALA A 12 15.81 16.58 -2.07
CA ALA A 12 15.08 17.77 -2.54
C ALA A 12 15.97 18.84 -3.17
N ASP A 13 17.23 18.92 -2.71
CA ASP A 13 18.21 19.90 -3.18
C ASP A 13 18.83 19.53 -4.53
N HIS A 14 18.67 18.28 -4.99
CA HIS A 14 19.22 17.82 -6.26
C HIS A 14 18.58 18.60 -7.42
N PRO A 15 19.34 19.18 -8.36
CA PRO A 15 18.82 20.11 -9.36
C PRO A 15 17.69 19.52 -10.21
N ILE A 16 17.79 18.23 -10.57
CA ILE A 16 16.73 17.52 -11.31
C ILE A 16 15.50 17.33 -10.43
N LEU A 17 15.65 16.91 -9.17
CA LEU A 17 14.48 16.75 -8.29
C LEU A 17 13.82 18.10 -8.00
N ARG A 18 14.63 19.14 -7.81
CA ARG A 18 14.18 20.52 -7.60
C ARG A 18 13.45 21.07 -8.82
N SER A 19 13.87 20.78 -10.05
CA SER A 19 13.11 21.19 -11.24
C SER A 19 11.80 20.40 -11.38
N LEU A 20 11.80 19.11 -11.03
CA LEU A 20 10.60 18.25 -11.05
C LEU A 20 9.57 18.59 -9.97
N LEU A 21 10.04 19.00 -8.80
CA LEU A 21 9.21 19.51 -7.69
C LEU A 21 8.85 20.98 -7.91
N GLY A 22 9.78 21.78 -8.44
CA GLY A 22 9.66 23.21 -8.69
C GLY A 22 8.80 23.57 -9.90
N ALA A 23 8.64 22.69 -10.88
CA ALA A 23 7.64 22.83 -11.95
C ALA A 23 6.20 22.86 -11.41
N SER A 24 5.97 22.55 -10.12
CA SER A 24 4.70 22.75 -9.43
C SER A 24 4.54 24.14 -8.78
N GLN A 25 5.50 25.06 -8.90
CA GLN A 25 5.45 26.36 -8.24
C GLN A 25 4.66 27.40 -9.02
N THR A 26 3.35 27.38 -8.78
CA THR A 26 2.60 28.48 -8.11
C THR A 26 1.17 27.99 -7.91
N GLU A 27 0.97 26.99 -7.05
CA GLU A 27 -0.39 26.70 -6.57
C GLU A 27 -0.92 27.98 -5.91
N SER A 28 -1.92 28.59 -6.55
CA SER A 28 -2.59 29.76 -6.01
C SER A 28 -3.10 29.44 -4.61
N ARG A 29 -3.09 30.43 -3.69
CA ARG A 29 -3.63 30.24 -2.33
C ARG A 29 -5.04 29.62 -2.37
N ARG A 30 -5.82 29.97 -3.39
CA ARG A 30 -7.14 29.42 -3.68
C ARG A 30 -7.11 27.94 -4.04
N ALA A 31 -6.21 27.51 -4.93
CA ALA A 31 -6.04 26.10 -5.26
C ALA A 31 -5.61 25.26 -4.04
N ARG A 32 -4.72 25.81 -3.20
CA ARG A 32 -4.31 25.15 -1.95
C ARG A 32 -5.47 25.01 -0.97
N LEU A 33 -6.24 26.08 -0.75
CA LEU A 33 -7.43 26.06 0.11
C LEU A 33 -8.49 25.08 -0.39
N ILE A 34 -8.78 25.10 -1.69
CA ILE A 34 -9.73 24.17 -2.33
C ILE A 34 -9.26 22.72 -2.13
N ARG A 35 -7.97 22.44 -2.38
CA ARG A 35 -7.41 21.10 -2.20
C ARG A 35 -7.52 20.64 -0.74
N THR A 36 -7.15 21.49 0.21
CA THR A 36 -7.26 21.17 1.64
C THR A 36 -8.73 20.94 2.05
N PHE A 37 -9.66 21.77 1.56
CA PHE A 37 -11.09 21.60 1.81
C PHE A 37 -11.58 20.25 1.28
N PHE A 38 -11.25 19.88 0.04
CA PHE A 38 -11.64 18.58 -0.52
C PHE A 38 -10.98 17.40 0.20
N ILE A 39 -9.74 17.55 0.69
CA ILE A 39 -9.09 16.53 1.51
C ILE A 39 -9.81 16.36 2.85
N MET A 40 -10.14 17.46 3.53
CA MET A 40 -10.89 17.41 4.80
C MET A 40 -12.30 16.85 4.59
N LEU A 41 -13.00 17.29 3.55
CA LEU A 41 -14.35 16.82 3.21
C LEU A 41 -14.33 15.34 2.85
N GLY A 42 -13.41 14.91 1.98
CA GLY A 42 -13.26 13.52 1.58
C GLY A 42 -12.86 12.62 2.76
N GLY A 43 -11.94 13.07 3.61
CA GLY A 43 -11.56 12.37 4.84
C GLY A 43 -12.72 12.28 5.84
N GLY A 44 -13.46 13.36 6.03
CA GLY A 44 -14.63 13.41 6.91
C GLY A 44 -15.76 12.50 6.42
N LEU A 45 -16.07 12.55 5.11
CA LEU A 45 -17.05 11.65 4.50
C LEU A 45 -16.62 10.18 4.62
N ALA A 46 -15.33 9.88 4.41
CA ALA A 46 -14.83 8.52 4.58
C ALA A 46 -15.03 8.04 6.02
N LEU A 47 -14.63 8.83 7.01
CA LEU A 47 -14.85 8.51 8.43
C LEU A 47 -16.33 8.36 8.77
N MET A 48 -17.20 9.20 8.20
CA MET A 48 -18.65 9.12 8.39
C MET A 48 -19.21 7.81 7.81
N VAL A 49 -18.78 7.41 6.62
CA VAL A 49 -19.14 6.12 6.02
C VAL A 49 -18.65 4.97 6.90
N GLY A 50 -17.42 5.04 7.39
CA GLY A 50 -16.88 4.06 8.34
C GLY A 50 -17.73 3.94 9.61
N TRP A 51 -18.13 5.07 10.19
CA TRP A 51 -19.00 5.12 11.36
C TRP A 51 -20.38 4.52 11.11
N VAL A 52 -21.01 4.87 9.99
CA VAL A 52 -22.33 4.33 9.61
C VAL A 52 -22.26 2.82 9.46
N VAL A 53 -21.22 2.30 8.81
CA VAL A 53 -21.02 0.85 8.66
C VAL A 53 -20.75 0.18 10.01
N ALA A 54 -19.91 0.77 10.86
CA ALA A 54 -19.62 0.23 12.20
C ALA A 54 -20.86 0.17 13.11
N SER A 55 -21.73 1.17 13.02
CA SER A 55 -23.00 1.24 13.76
C SER A 55 -24.11 0.32 13.21
N ASP A 56 -23.79 -0.50 12.20
CA ASP A 56 -24.75 -1.30 11.43
C ASP A 56 -25.96 -0.45 10.98
N PHE A 57 -25.68 0.68 10.35
CA PHE A 57 -26.66 1.69 9.94
C PHE A 57 -27.46 2.29 11.10
N MET A 58 -26.77 2.68 12.18
CA MET A 58 -27.33 3.32 13.38
C MET A 58 -28.28 2.44 14.19
N THR A 59 -28.21 1.12 14.00
CA THR A 59 -29.04 0.16 14.74
C THR A 59 -28.42 -0.23 16.08
N THR A 60 -27.08 -0.18 16.19
CA THR A 60 -26.34 -0.51 17.41
C THR A 60 -25.36 0.59 17.78
N ASN A 61 -25.13 0.77 19.09
CA ASN A 61 -24.14 1.72 19.57
C ASN A 61 -22.74 1.09 19.48
N PRO A 62 -21.86 1.54 18.57
CA PRO A 62 -20.55 0.92 18.39
C PRO A 62 -19.68 1.04 19.65
N LEU A 63 -19.92 2.05 20.51
CA LEU A 63 -19.14 2.30 21.73
C LEU A 63 -19.29 1.22 22.81
N GLU A 64 -20.27 0.32 22.68
CA GLU A 64 -20.46 -0.81 23.59
C GLU A 64 -19.53 -2.00 23.26
N ARG A 65 -18.87 -1.97 22.09
CA ARG A 65 -17.93 -3.00 21.64
C ARG A 65 -16.49 -2.70 22.08
N PRO A 66 -15.58 -3.69 22.09
CA PRO A 66 -14.16 -3.46 22.36
C PRO A 66 -13.58 -2.35 21.48
N VAL A 67 -12.74 -1.50 22.07
CA VAL A 67 -12.20 -0.29 21.41
C VAL A 67 -11.51 -0.61 20.08
N SER A 68 -10.74 -1.69 20.02
CA SER A 68 -10.06 -2.13 18.80
C SER A 68 -11.01 -2.52 17.67
N GLN A 69 -12.15 -3.13 18.00
CA GLN A 69 -13.19 -3.48 17.03
C GLN A 69 -13.81 -2.21 16.44
N VAL A 70 -14.16 -1.22 17.28
CA VAL A 70 -14.71 0.06 16.82
C VAL A 70 -13.74 0.78 15.89
N ILE A 71 -12.48 0.90 16.31
CA ILE A 71 -11.44 1.57 15.51
C ILE A 71 -11.26 0.83 14.18
N PHE A 72 -11.24 -0.50 14.18
CA PHE A 72 -11.12 -1.30 12.98
C PHE A 72 -12.29 -1.07 12.01
N GLU A 73 -13.53 -1.20 12.48
CA GLU A 73 -14.74 -1.07 11.65
C GLU A 73 -14.87 0.35 11.06
N VAL A 74 -14.50 1.38 11.82
CA VAL A 74 -14.51 2.78 11.35
C VAL A 74 -13.41 3.03 10.31
N LEU A 75 -12.21 2.47 10.51
CA LEU A 75 -11.06 2.79 9.68
C LEU A 75 -10.90 1.90 8.44
N ILE A 76 -11.41 0.67 8.44
CA ILE A 76 -11.15 -0.31 7.38
C ILE A 76 -11.53 0.25 6.00
N TRP A 77 -12.78 0.69 5.80
CA TRP A 77 -13.23 1.16 4.49
C TRP A 77 -12.51 2.44 4.01
N PRO A 78 -12.35 3.48 4.84
CA PRO A 78 -11.55 4.65 4.50
C PRO A 78 -10.12 4.32 4.11
N VAL A 79 -9.45 3.46 4.87
CA VAL A 79 -8.06 3.07 4.62
C VAL A 79 -7.96 2.29 3.31
N LEU A 80 -8.87 1.34 3.07
CA LEU A 80 -8.94 0.58 1.83
C LEU A 80 -9.10 1.48 0.60
N PHE A 81 -10.02 2.45 0.69
CA PHE A 81 -10.26 3.41 -0.38
C PHE A 81 -9.04 4.30 -0.64
N LEU A 82 -8.48 4.91 0.42
CA LEU A 82 -7.31 5.78 0.31
C LEU A 82 -6.11 5.05 -0.28
N GLN A 83 -5.94 3.78 0.07
CA GLN A 83 -4.88 2.94 -0.44
C GLN A 83 -5.03 2.60 -1.91
N LEU A 84 -6.25 2.27 -2.35
CA LEU A 84 -6.55 2.08 -3.76
C LEU A 84 -6.27 3.37 -4.55
N VAL A 85 -6.73 4.52 -4.05
CA VAL A 85 -6.46 5.83 -4.66
C VAL A 85 -4.97 6.12 -4.74
N ALA A 86 -4.21 5.87 -3.67
CA ALA A 86 -2.77 6.09 -3.65
C ALA A 86 -2.04 5.24 -4.70
N ARG A 87 -2.41 3.95 -4.81
CA ARG A 87 -1.83 3.01 -5.78
C ARG A 87 -2.17 3.35 -7.22
N LEU A 88 -3.43 3.71 -7.51
CA LEU A 88 -3.83 4.17 -8.84
C LEU A 88 -3.16 5.50 -9.21
N SER A 89 -3.01 6.41 -8.24
CA SER A 89 -2.29 7.68 -8.44
C SER A 89 -0.81 7.47 -8.75
N ALA A 90 -0.16 6.50 -8.10
CA ALA A 90 1.23 6.15 -8.38
C ALA A 90 1.44 5.74 -9.84
N LEU A 91 0.56 4.88 -10.38
CA LEU A 91 0.57 4.48 -11.79
C LEU A 91 0.28 5.67 -12.70
N ALA A 92 -0.77 6.43 -12.43
CA ALA A 92 -1.18 7.57 -13.26
C ALA A 92 -0.09 8.64 -13.37
N LEU A 93 0.66 8.89 -12.30
CA LEU A 93 1.73 9.88 -12.27
C LEU A 93 3.02 9.44 -12.98
N THR A 94 3.15 8.16 -13.33
CA THR A 94 4.40 7.60 -13.87
C THR A 94 4.31 7.06 -15.29
N VAL A 95 3.16 6.51 -15.70
CA VAL A 95 2.97 5.89 -17.02
C VAL A 95 3.21 6.87 -18.19
N GLY A 96 2.94 8.16 -18.02
CA GLY A 96 3.12 9.18 -19.06
C GLY A 96 4.44 9.95 -19.04
N VAL A 97 5.39 9.61 -18.16
CA VAL A 97 6.58 10.44 -17.90
C VAL A 97 7.49 10.58 -19.12
N VAL A 98 7.80 9.48 -19.82
CA VAL A 98 8.72 9.52 -20.98
C VAL A 98 8.10 10.31 -22.14
N GLU A 99 6.81 10.14 -22.40
CA GLU A 99 6.09 10.93 -23.42
C GLU A 99 6.11 12.43 -23.09
N GLU A 100 5.93 12.78 -21.81
CA GLU A 100 6.00 14.17 -21.38
C GLU A 100 7.39 14.77 -21.59
N GLU A 101 8.47 14.03 -21.31
CA GLU A 101 9.85 14.47 -21.59
C GLU A 101 10.14 14.57 -23.09
N LYS A 102 9.61 13.66 -23.91
CA LYS A 102 9.71 13.75 -25.38
C LYS A 102 9.00 15.00 -25.91
N ARG A 103 7.80 15.30 -25.39
CA ARG A 103 7.05 16.52 -25.75
C ARG A 103 7.80 17.80 -25.39
N ARG A 104 8.55 17.79 -24.28
CA ARG A 104 9.38 18.90 -23.83
C ARG A 104 10.71 19.01 -24.60
N GLN A 105 10.99 18.11 -25.55
CA GLN A 105 12.25 18.01 -26.29
C GLN A 105 13.49 17.86 -25.38
N THR A 106 13.28 17.38 -24.16
CA THR A 106 14.34 17.16 -23.16
C THR A 106 14.87 15.73 -23.18
N TRP A 107 14.09 14.79 -23.72
CA TRP A 107 14.41 13.37 -23.72
C TRP A 107 15.73 13.04 -24.43
N ASP A 108 16.00 13.66 -25.57
CA ASP A 108 17.23 13.39 -26.34
C ASP A 108 18.48 13.90 -25.62
N ASN A 109 18.39 15.05 -24.95
CA ASN A 109 19.46 15.57 -24.12
C ASN A 109 19.75 14.66 -22.91
N LEU A 110 18.69 14.11 -22.29
CA LEU A 110 18.85 13.16 -21.17
C LEU A 110 19.53 11.86 -21.59
N ARG A 111 19.33 11.43 -22.84
CA ARG A 111 19.94 10.22 -23.40
C ARG A 111 21.38 10.44 -23.83
N ALA A 112 21.66 11.60 -24.42
CA ALA A 112 23.02 12.00 -24.81
C ALA A 112 23.94 12.16 -23.59
N THR A 113 23.37 12.43 -22.41
CA THR A 113 24.12 12.56 -21.16
C THR A 113 24.36 11.19 -20.52
N VAL A 114 25.62 10.88 -20.19
CA VAL A 114 25.99 9.63 -19.49
C VAL A 114 25.22 9.52 -18.17
N GLY A 115 24.38 8.49 -18.05
CA GLY A 115 23.54 8.25 -16.87
C GLY A 115 22.39 9.25 -16.68
N GLY A 116 22.10 10.12 -17.65
CA GLY A 116 21.02 11.11 -17.58
C GLY A 116 19.64 10.47 -17.46
N VAL A 117 19.37 9.43 -18.25
CA VAL A 117 18.13 8.62 -18.16
C VAL A 117 18.00 7.95 -16.79
N ALA A 118 19.08 7.32 -16.31
CA ALA A 118 19.11 6.68 -15.00
C ALA A 118 18.76 7.64 -13.86
N LEU A 119 19.36 8.83 -13.90
CA LEU A 119 19.15 9.88 -12.91
C LEU A 119 17.72 10.44 -13.00
N ALA A 120 17.21 10.69 -14.21
CA ALA A 120 15.85 11.20 -14.42
C ALA A 120 14.77 10.23 -13.93
N LEU A 121 14.87 8.93 -14.28
CA LEU A 121 13.88 7.93 -13.87
C LEU A 121 13.90 7.70 -12.35
N ARG A 122 15.08 7.64 -11.71
CA ARG A 122 15.20 7.53 -10.25
C ARG A 122 14.70 8.78 -9.52
N ALA A 123 14.98 9.97 -10.06
CA ALA A 123 14.44 11.23 -9.54
C ALA A 123 12.90 11.26 -9.67
N ARG A 124 12.34 10.80 -10.79
CA ARG A 124 10.88 10.70 -10.98
C ARG A 124 10.25 9.71 -9.99
N TRP A 125 10.85 8.54 -9.80
CA TRP A 125 10.39 7.56 -8.81
C TRP A 125 10.36 8.15 -7.40
N SER A 126 11.46 8.75 -6.95
CA SER A 126 11.55 9.35 -5.61
C SER A 126 10.62 10.56 -5.45
N ALA A 127 10.47 11.40 -6.49
CA ALA A 127 9.53 12.52 -6.48
C ALA A 127 8.08 12.06 -6.24
N VAL A 128 7.66 10.98 -6.88
CA VAL A 128 6.28 10.46 -6.73
C VAL A 128 6.10 9.84 -5.35
N VAL A 129 6.95 8.89 -4.96
CA VAL A 129 6.80 8.12 -3.72
C VAL A 129 7.02 9.00 -2.48
N LEU A 130 8.14 9.73 -2.42
CA LEU A 130 8.58 10.41 -1.19
C LEU A 130 7.99 11.81 -1.02
N TYR A 131 7.51 12.45 -2.09
CA TYR A 131 7.08 13.85 -2.04
C TYR A 131 5.61 14.03 -2.46
N ARG A 132 5.21 13.54 -3.64
CA ARG A 132 3.83 13.75 -4.14
C ARG A 132 2.79 12.94 -3.37
N LEU A 133 3.06 11.65 -3.14
CA LEU A 133 2.15 10.76 -2.41
C LEU A 133 2.41 10.72 -0.90
N ARG A 134 3.34 11.55 -0.41
CA ARG A 134 3.71 11.59 1.02
C ARG A 134 2.51 11.80 1.93
N GLY A 135 1.59 12.70 1.57
CA GLY A 135 0.40 12.97 2.38
C GLY A 135 -0.46 11.72 2.58
N LEU A 136 -0.76 11.02 1.48
CA LEU A 136 -1.53 9.77 1.52
C LEU A 136 -0.78 8.67 2.29
N LEU A 137 0.52 8.52 2.05
CA LEU A 137 1.35 7.57 2.79
C LEU A 137 1.34 7.84 4.29
N VAL A 138 1.49 9.08 4.72
CA VAL A 138 1.47 9.45 6.15
C VAL A 138 0.11 9.09 6.76
N VAL A 139 -1.00 9.39 6.09
CA VAL A 139 -2.34 9.03 6.58
C VAL A 139 -2.50 7.51 6.69
N LEU A 140 -2.09 6.75 5.68
CA LEU A 140 -2.16 5.28 5.68
C LEU A 140 -1.28 4.64 6.78
N LEU A 141 -0.10 5.21 7.03
CA LEU A 141 0.80 4.76 8.10
C LEU A 141 0.26 5.14 9.47
N LEU A 142 -0.28 6.35 9.65
CA LEU A 142 -0.90 6.76 10.91
C LEU A 142 -2.08 5.87 11.26
N ALA A 143 -2.96 5.55 10.31
CA ALA A 143 -4.07 4.63 10.55
C ALA A 143 -3.56 3.25 11.03
N ARG A 144 -2.50 2.73 10.42
CA ARG A 144 -1.85 1.48 10.84
C ARG A 144 -1.21 1.57 12.22
N LEU A 145 -0.55 2.68 12.54
CA LEU A 145 0.02 2.92 13.86
C LEU A 145 -1.05 3.01 14.95
N ILE A 146 -2.19 3.63 14.65
CA ILE A 146 -3.35 3.66 15.56
C ILE A 146 -3.85 2.24 15.80
N MET A 147 -4.01 1.42 14.76
CA MET A 147 -4.41 0.01 14.91
C MET A 147 -3.38 -0.82 15.67
N ILE A 148 -2.09 -0.61 15.42
CA ILE A 148 -1.01 -1.24 16.19
C ILE A 148 -1.10 -0.85 17.66
N GLY A 149 -1.36 0.42 17.96
CA GLY A 149 -1.58 0.90 19.32
C GLY A 149 -2.79 0.23 19.98
N ALA A 150 -3.91 0.10 19.26
CA ALA A 150 -5.10 -0.59 19.74
C ALA A 150 -4.84 -2.09 19.99
N LEU A 151 -4.12 -2.75 19.08
CA LEU A 151 -3.71 -4.15 19.25
C LEU A 151 -2.83 -4.32 20.49
N LEU A 152 -1.84 -3.46 20.69
CA LEU A 152 -0.96 -3.53 21.86
C LEU A 152 -1.73 -3.25 23.15
N TYR A 153 -2.68 -2.31 23.12
CA TYR A 153 -3.57 -2.05 24.24
C TYR A 153 -4.37 -3.30 24.62
N ASP A 154 -5.00 -3.97 23.66
CA ASP A 154 -5.75 -5.21 23.90
C ASP A 154 -4.86 -6.30 24.51
N LEU A 155 -3.64 -6.48 23.99
CA LEU A 155 -2.70 -7.47 24.53
C LEU A 155 -2.32 -7.18 25.99
N THR A 156 -2.20 -5.90 26.37
CA THR A 156 -1.87 -5.48 27.74
C THR A 156 -3.07 -5.51 28.68
N ALA A 157 -4.28 -5.24 28.18
CA ALA A 157 -5.50 -5.16 28.98
C ALA A 157 -5.88 -6.50 29.62
N PHE A 158 -5.43 -7.62 29.04
CA PHE A 158 -5.67 -8.98 29.53
C PHE A 158 -4.44 -9.63 30.17
N SER A 159 -3.47 -8.85 30.67
CA SER A 159 -2.28 -9.33 31.40
C SER A 159 -1.47 -10.42 30.68
N GLY A 160 -1.54 -10.49 29.34
CA GLY A 160 -0.87 -11.51 28.54
C GLY A 160 -1.58 -12.88 28.46
N GLU A 161 -2.64 -13.12 29.25
CA GLU A 161 -3.41 -14.38 29.17
C GLU A 161 -4.20 -14.50 27.86
N TYR A 162 -4.60 -13.38 27.28
CA TYR A 162 -5.27 -13.33 25.98
C TYR A 162 -4.39 -13.92 24.86
N LEU A 163 -3.07 -13.71 24.91
CA LEU A 163 -2.14 -14.32 23.96
C LEU A 163 -2.05 -15.84 24.13
N ASN A 164 -2.09 -16.35 25.36
CA ASN A 164 -2.12 -17.79 25.62
C ASN A 164 -3.41 -18.42 25.08
N TYR A 165 -4.55 -17.75 25.26
CA TYR A 165 -5.82 -18.19 24.71
C TYR A 165 -5.81 -18.21 23.18
N LEU A 166 -5.31 -17.15 22.54
CA LEU A 166 -5.23 -17.07 21.08
C LEU A 166 -4.25 -18.08 20.48
N VAL A 167 -3.10 -18.32 21.12
CA VAL A 167 -2.10 -19.29 20.64
C VAL A 167 -2.59 -20.75 20.79
N GLY A 168 -3.47 -21.02 21.75
CA GLY A 168 -4.04 -22.36 21.97
C GLY A 168 -4.84 -22.92 20.78
N GLY A 169 -5.38 -22.05 19.92
CA GLY A 169 -6.12 -22.42 18.70
C GLY A 169 -5.27 -22.55 17.44
N ILE A 170 -3.96 -22.28 17.50
CA ILE A 170 -3.10 -22.28 16.30
C ILE A 170 -2.69 -23.70 15.93
N THR A 171 -2.80 -24.03 14.65
CA THR A 171 -2.20 -25.22 14.06
C THR A 171 -1.09 -24.83 13.08
N PRO A 172 0.17 -25.29 13.23
CA PRO A 172 0.70 -26.07 14.35
C PRO A 172 0.83 -25.22 15.63
N GLN A 173 0.76 -25.88 16.78
CA GLN A 173 0.96 -25.21 18.06
C GLN A 173 2.39 -24.68 18.13
N VAL A 174 2.52 -23.39 18.44
CA VAL A 174 3.80 -22.72 18.59
C VAL A 174 3.99 -22.22 20.02
N PRO A 175 5.21 -22.22 20.56
CA PRO A 175 5.47 -21.59 21.85
C PRO A 175 5.11 -20.10 21.82
N VAL A 176 4.64 -19.57 22.95
CA VAL A 176 4.22 -18.16 23.09
C VAL A 176 5.28 -17.16 22.58
N PRO A 177 6.59 -17.32 22.87
CA PRO A 177 7.61 -16.40 22.32
C PRO A 177 7.66 -16.38 20.79
N VAL A 178 7.39 -17.51 20.14
CA VAL A 178 7.34 -17.63 18.68
C VAL A 178 6.08 -16.96 18.13
N GLY A 179 4.94 -17.12 18.80
CA GLY A 179 3.70 -16.41 18.46
C GLY A 179 3.86 -14.89 18.53
N VAL A 180 4.49 -14.38 19.59
CA VAL A 180 4.81 -12.95 19.75
C VAL A 180 5.73 -12.46 18.64
N LEU A 181 6.77 -13.24 18.29
CA LEU A 181 7.66 -12.92 17.18
C LEU A 181 6.88 -12.82 15.87
N PHE A 182 6.05 -13.81 15.52
CA PHE A 182 5.26 -13.78 14.29
C PHE A 182 4.27 -12.63 14.24
N LEU A 183 3.67 -12.26 15.38
CA LEU A 183 2.81 -11.08 15.47
C LEU A 183 3.61 -9.78 15.24
N ALA A 184 4.80 -9.65 15.83
CA ALA A 184 5.67 -8.50 15.59
C ALA A 184 6.10 -8.40 14.11
N LEU A 185 6.38 -9.54 13.47
CA LEU A 185 6.67 -9.59 12.03
C LEU A 185 5.44 -9.16 11.21
N MET A 186 4.23 -9.58 11.59
CA MET A 186 2.98 -9.16 10.96
C MET A 186 2.75 -7.65 11.08
N MET A 187 2.96 -7.07 12.27
CA MET A 187 2.84 -5.62 12.48
C MET A 187 3.85 -4.85 11.64
N THR A 188 5.09 -5.35 11.59
CA THR A 188 6.18 -4.78 10.76
C THR A 188 5.82 -4.85 9.28
N ALA A 189 5.33 -5.99 8.81
CA ALA A 189 4.90 -6.16 7.43
C ALA A 189 3.75 -5.20 7.07
N SER A 190 2.75 -5.09 7.95
CA SER A 190 1.60 -4.20 7.73
C SER A 190 2.01 -2.74 7.54
N LEU A 191 3.05 -2.28 8.26
CA LEU A 191 3.61 -0.94 8.10
C LEU A 191 4.42 -0.75 6.81
N LEU A 192 5.12 -1.78 6.35
CA LEU A 192 5.99 -1.69 5.18
C LEU A 192 5.25 -1.88 3.85
N LEU A 193 4.16 -2.66 3.83
CA LEU A 193 3.39 -2.98 2.61
C LEU A 193 2.90 -1.75 1.82
N PRO A 194 2.43 -0.64 2.44
CA PRO A 194 2.06 0.55 1.68
C PRO A 194 3.24 1.20 0.98
N LEU A 195 4.38 1.23 1.66
CA LEU A 195 5.59 1.86 1.14
C LEU A 195 6.15 1.08 -0.05
N THR A 196 6.32 -0.23 0.10
CA THR A 196 6.79 -1.09 -0.99
C THR A 196 5.75 -1.24 -2.09
N GLY A 197 4.47 -1.25 -1.72
CA GLY A 197 3.29 -1.11 -2.57
C GLY A 197 3.42 0.01 -3.59
N LEU A 198 3.49 1.24 -3.08
CA LEU A 198 3.61 2.42 -3.93
C LEU A 198 4.94 2.48 -4.68
N GLY A 199 6.04 2.02 -4.06
CA GLY A 199 7.34 1.93 -4.72
C GLY A 199 7.28 1.07 -5.97
N PHE A 200 6.69 -0.12 -5.87
CA PHE A 200 6.50 -1.06 -6.96
C PHE A 200 5.59 -0.51 -8.05
N ASP A 201 4.42 0.01 -7.69
CA ASP A 201 3.45 0.56 -8.66
C ASP A 201 4.06 1.74 -9.44
N THR A 202 4.85 2.59 -8.77
CA THR A 202 5.59 3.70 -9.39
C THR A 202 6.65 3.16 -10.37
N ALA A 203 7.42 2.15 -9.99
CA ALA A 203 8.44 1.56 -10.85
C ALA A 203 7.83 0.85 -12.07
N LEU A 204 6.71 0.14 -11.88
CA LEU A 204 5.96 -0.50 -12.95
C LEU A 204 5.45 0.53 -13.96
N GLY A 205 4.87 1.64 -13.48
CA GLY A 205 4.41 2.70 -14.36
C GLY A 205 5.55 3.37 -15.13
N LEU A 206 6.70 3.61 -14.51
CA LEU A 206 7.90 4.12 -15.20
C LEU A 206 8.42 3.13 -16.25
N PHE A 207 8.46 1.83 -15.93
CA PHE A 207 8.86 0.79 -16.89
C PHE A 207 7.94 0.78 -18.11
N VAL A 208 6.62 0.78 -17.89
CA VAL A 208 5.63 0.82 -18.97
C VAL A 208 5.76 2.11 -19.79
N SER A 209 6.06 3.24 -19.15
CA SER A 209 6.33 4.52 -19.83
C SER A 209 7.47 4.40 -20.84
N THR A 210 8.53 3.65 -20.52
CA THR A 210 9.67 3.43 -21.43
C THR A 210 9.36 2.47 -22.59
N LEU A 211 8.30 1.66 -22.47
CA LEU A 211 7.90 0.71 -23.52
C LEU A 211 7.02 1.35 -24.60
N SER A 212 6.20 2.34 -24.24
CA SER A 212 5.20 2.92 -25.14
C SER A 212 5.78 4.05 -26.00
N LYS A 213 5.60 3.94 -27.33
CA LYS A 213 6.06 4.95 -28.31
C LYS A 213 5.01 6.01 -28.67
N GLN A 214 3.72 5.67 -28.55
CA GLN A 214 2.62 6.55 -28.97
C GLN A 214 1.67 6.82 -27.81
N ARG A 215 1.08 8.03 -27.82
CA ARG A 215 0.13 8.51 -26.80
C ARG A 215 -1.05 7.57 -26.53
N ILE A 216 -1.58 6.98 -27.60
CA ILE A 216 -2.72 6.07 -27.50
C ILE A 216 -2.34 4.83 -26.67
N TYR A 217 -1.13 4.27 -26.89
CA TYR A 217 -0.64 3.13 -26.13
C TYR A 217 -0.36 3.47 -24.66
N VAL A 218 0.09 4.69 -24.35
CA VAL A 218 0.28 5.15 -22.97
C VAL A 218 -1.07 5.20 -22.23
N GLY A 219 -2.08 5.83 -22.85
CA GLY A 219 -3.42 5.90 -22.27
C GLY A 219 -4.05 4.52 -22.09
N LEU A 220 -3.96 3.65 -23.10
CA LEU A 220 -4.46 2.28 -23.02
C LEU A 220 -3.73 1.45 -21.96
N ALA A 221 -2.40 1.59 -21.83
CA ALA A 221 -1.64 0.89 -20.80
C ALA A 221 -2.03 1.37 -19.39
N GLN A 222 -2.23 2.67 -19.20
CA GLN A 222 -2.71 3.20 -17.91
C GLN A 222 -4.10 2.66 -17.56
N ILE A 223 -5.04 2.65 -18.51
CA ILE A 223 -6.37 2.10 -18.31
C ILE A 223 -6.29 0.60 -17.99
N ALA A 224 -5.51 -0.16 -18.76
CA ALA A 224 -5.34 -1.60 -18.56
C ALA A 224 -4.74 -1.93 -17.19
N LEU A 225 -3.65 -1.26 -16.78
CA LEU A 225 -3.03 -1.48 -15.47
C LEU A 225 -3.96 -1.09 -14.32
N SER A 226 -4.70 0.01 -14.46
CA SER A 226 -5.68 0.44 -13.47
C SER A 226 -6.83 -0.55 -13.36
N ALA A 227 -7.35 -1.03 -14.49
CA ALA A 227 -8.42 -2.03 -14.54
C ALA A 227 -7.97 -3.37 -13.95
N ILE A 228 -6.76 -3.84 -14.28
CA ILE A 228 -6.18 -5.05 -13.68
C ILE A 228 -6.06 -4.88 -12.15
N ARG A 229 -5.58 -3.72 -11.68
CA ARG A 229 -5.42 -3.45 -10.25
C ARG A 229 -6.76 -3.44 -9.52
N ILE A 230 -7.76 -2.76 -10.07
CA ILE A 230 -9.12 -2.74 -9.53
C ILE A 230 -9.70 -4.15 -9.55
N GLY A 231 -9.51 -4.91 -10.65
CA GLY A 231 -9.98 -6.29 -10.77
C GLY A 231 -9.38 -7.21 -9.71
N ILE A 232 -8.07 -7.13 -9.46
CA ILE A 232 -7.40 -7.89 -8.39
C ILE A 232 -7.98 -7.52 -7.02
N VAL A 233 -8.17 -6.22 -6.75
CA VAL A 233 -8.77 -5.75 -5.50
C VAL A 233 -10.20 -6.27 -5.36
N VAL A 234 -11.08 -6.05 -6.33
CA VAL A 234 -12.47 -6.53 -6.26
C VAL A 234 -12.52 -8.04 -6.08
N PHE A 235 -11.71 -8.79 -6.84
CA PHE A 235 -11.61 -10.24 -6.72
C PHE A 235 -11.21 -10.68 -5.30
N LEU A 236 -10.16 -10.08 -4.73
CA LEU A 236 -9.69 -10.46 -3.39
C LEU A 236 -10.68 -10.05 -2.28
N VAL A 237 -11.37 -8.90 -2.41
CA VAL A 237 -12.44 -8.52 -1.46
C VAL A 237 -13.56 -9.55 -1.52
N VAL A 238 -14.05 -9.86 -2.71
CA VAL A 238 -15.15 -10.82 -2.89
C VAL A 238 -14.75 -12.20 -2.38
N ALA A 239 -13.54 -12.66 -2.69
CA ALA A 239 -13.04 -13.94 -2.21
C ALA A 239 -12.98 -13.99 -0.68
N LEU A 240 -12.52 -12.92 -0.01
CA LEU A 240 -12.52 -12.89 1.45
C LEU A 240 -13.93 -12.82 2.05
N THR A 241 -14.84 -12.05 1.45
CA THR A 241 -16.24 -12.01 1.95
C THR A 241 -16.92 -13.38 1.85
N ARG A 242 -16.60 -14.17 0.81
CA ARG A 242 -17.08 -15.55 0.70
C ARG A 242 -16.46 -16.47 1.74
N PHE A 243 -15.17 -16.31 2.02
CA PHE A 243 -14.49 -17.03 3.10
C PHE A 243 -15.20 -16.81 4.44
N ARG A 244 -15.51 -15.55 4.81
CA ARG A 244 -16.21 -15.22 6.06
C ARG A 244 -17.68 -15.64 6.13
N GLY A 245 -18.33 -15.88 4.99
CA GLY A 245 -19.75 -16.17 4.91
C GLY A 245 -20.02 -17.68 4.80
N PRO A 246 -20.45 -18.18 3.64
CA PRO A 246 -20.76 -19.60 3.43
C PRO A 246 -19.53 -20.53 3.42
N GLY A 247 -18.32 -19.99 3.64
CA GLY A 247 -17.06 -20.69 3.45
C GLY A 247 -16.64 -20.80 1.98
N LEU A 248 -15.36 -21.10 1.75
CA LEU A 248 -14.85 -21.38 0.41
C LEU A 248 -15.11 -22.85 0.04
N ILE A 249 -16.21 -23.10 -0.67
CA ILE A 249 -16.60 -24.44 -1.11
C ILE A 249 -15.50 -25.06 -1.99
N GLY A 250 -14.95 -26.20 -1.55
CA GLY A 250 -13.93 -26.96 -2.29
C GLY A 250 -12.52 -26.36 -2.26
N ALA A 251 -12.26 -25.33 -1.45
CA ALA A 251 -10.91 -24.81 -1.24
C ALA A 251 -10.08 -25.75 -0.37
N THR A 252 -8.82 -25.93 -0.73
CA THR A 252 -7.82 -26.60 0.11
C THR A 252 -7.23 -25.61 1.12
N ASP A 253 -6.73 -26.11 2.25
CA ASP A 253 -6.06 -25.28 3.27
C ASP A 253 -4.97 -24.39 2.67
N VAL A 254 -4.19 -24.95 1.73
CA VAL A 254 -3.15 -24.22 0.99
C VAL A 254 -3.74 -23.07 0.15
N SER A 255 -4.84 -23.31 -0.56
CA SER A 255 -5.49 -22.27 -1.37
C SER A 255 -6.07 -21.14 -0.51
N THR A 256 -6.64 -21.46 0.66
CA THR A 256 -7.16 -20.48 1.61
C THR A 256 -6.03 -19.68 2.24
N TRP A 257 -4.94 -20.35 2.63
CA TRP A 257 -3.74 -19.68 3.14
C TRP A 257 -3.13 -18.73 2.08
N LEU A 258 -2.99 -19.19 0.84
CA LEU A 258 -2.50 -18.36 -0.26
C LEU A 258 -3.44 -17.20 -0.56
N LEU A 259 -4.75 -17.39 -0.45
CA LEU A 259 -5.73 -16.33 -0.61
C LEU A 259 -5.54 -15.25 0.46
N LEU A 260 -5.35 -15.62 1.74
CA LEU A 260 -5.12 -14.68 2.82
C LEU A 260 -3.80 -13.90 2.66
N VAL A 261 -2.74 -14.59 2.23
CA VAL A 261 -1.47 -13.93 1.92
C VAL A 261 -1.64 -12.99 0.73
N ALA A 262 -2.28 -13.42 -0.35
CA ALA A 262 -2.53 -12.58 -1.52
C ALA A 262 -3.43 -11.38 -1.19
N PHE A 263 -4.45 -11.58 -0.36
CA PHE A 263 -5.33 -10.54 0.18
C PHE A 263 -4.51 -9.46 0.89
N ALA A 264 -3.65 -9.84 1.83
CA ALA A 264 -2.83 -8.86 2.53
C ALA A 264 -1.71 -8.26 1.69
N ALA A 265 -1.04 -9.06 0.85
CA ALA A 265 0.11 -8.63 0.04
C ALA A 265 -0.30 -7.78 -1.17
N LEU A 266 -1.15 -8.34 -2.04
CA LEU A 266 -1.56 -7.71 -3.29
C LEU A 266 -2.65 -6.67 -3.07
N GLY A 267 -3.56 -6.93 -2.14
CA GLY A 267 -4.53 -5.93 -1.68
C GLY A 267 -3.87 -4.80 -0.87
N ASP A 268 -2.74 -5.07 -0.21
CA ASP A 268 -2.13 -4.24 0.85
C ASP A 268 -3.06 -4.12 2.07
N TRP A 269 -3.81 -5.19 2.33
CA TRP A 269 -4.79 -5.24 3.41
C TRP A 269 -4.25 -5.91 4.66
N GLY A 270 -2.92 -5.83 4.86
CA GLY A 270 -2.29 -6.14 6.14
C GLY A 270 -2.86 -5.32 7.31
N PHE A 271 -3.55 -4.21 7.02
CA PHE A 271 -4.37 -3.47 8.01
C PHE A 271 -5.43 -4.36 8.65
N SER A 272 -6.10 -5.23 7.89
CA SER A 272 -7.13 -6.13 8.42
C SER A 272 -6.59 -7.10 9.45
N PHE A 273 -5.34 -7.55 9.28
CA PHE A 273 -4.69 -8.46 10.21
C PHE A 273 -4.17 -7.77 11.48
N LEU A 274 -4.25 -6.43 11.57
CA LEU A 274 -3.97 -5.71 12.82
C LEU A 274 -5.16 -5.76 13.80
N TYR A 275 -6.32 -6.26 13.39
CA TYR A 275 -7.43 -6.54 14.29
C TYR A 275 -7.37 -8.01 14.72
N LEU A 276 -7.05 -8.26 16.00
CA LEU A 276 -6.90 -9.62 16.53
C LEU A 276 -8.20 -10.42 16.54
N GLY A 277 -9.36 -9.78 16.65
CA GLY A 277 -10.64 -10.48 16.53
C GLY A 277 -10.76 -11.18 15.17
N PHE A 278 -10.35 -10.52 14.09
CA PHE A 278 -10.30 -11.16 12.78
C PHE A 278 -9.11 -12.12 12.62
N PHE A 279 -7.90 -11.65 12.92
CA PHE A 279 -6.69 -12.41 12.59
C PHE A 279 -6.47 -13.62 13.49
N ALA A 280 -6.75 -13.49 14.78
CA ALA A 280 -6.47 -14.52 15.76
C ALA A 280 -7.71 -15.32 16.15
N ALA A 281 -8.91 -14.72 16.17
CA ALA A 281 -10.13 -15.45 16.53
C ALA A 281 -10.81 -16.13 15.33
N GLU A 282 -10.81 -15.52 14.14
CA GLU A 282 -11.41 -16.14 12.94
C GLU A 282 -10.37 -16.93 12.12
N ILE A 283 -9.21 -16.35 11.81
CA ILE A 283 -8.25 -16.97 10.87
C ILE A 283 -7.42 -18.09 11.49
N TRP A 284 -6.87 -17.92 12.71
CA TRP A 284 -5.97 -18.91 13.30
C TRP A 284 -6.60 -20.30 13.52
N PRO A 285 -7.85 -20.40 14.00
CA PRO A 285 -8.49 -21.69 14.20
C PRO A 285 -8.91 -22.36 12.88
N GLU A 286 -9.28 -21.57 11.87
CA GLU A 286 -9.85 -22.09 10.62
C GLU A 286 -8.80 -22.43 9.57
N VAL A 287 -7.66 -21.73 9.55
CA VAL A 287 -6.65 -21.87 8.50
C VAL A 287 -5.33 -22.36 9.08
N PRO A 288 -4.92 -23.61 8.79
CA PRO A 288 -3.63 -24.13 9.20
C PRO A 288 -2.47 -23.25 8.71
N TYR A 289 -1.43 -23.15 9.54
CA TYR A 289 -0.21 -22.36 9.30
C TYR A 289 -0.44 -20.85 9.10
N SER A 290 -1.63 -20.32 9.40
CA SER A 290 -1.95 -18.90 9.27
C SER A 290 -1.08 -17.98 10.15
N VAL A 291 -0.51 -18.51 11.24
CA VAL A 291 0.50 -17.78 12.04
C VAL A 291 1.73 -17.38 11.21
N LEU A 292 2.04 -18.11 10.13
CA LEU A 292 3.15 -17.83 9.22
C LEU A 292 2.84 -16.73 8.19
N ILE A 293 1.62 -16.18 8.17
CA ILE A 293 1.25 -15.08 7.26
C ILE A 293 2.16 -13.86 7.48
N GLY A 294 2.47 -13.50 8.74
CA GLY A 294 3.37 -12.39 9.06
C GLY A 294 4.75 -12.53 8.40
N PRO A 295 5.49 -13.63 8.65
CA PRO A 295 6.72 -13.97 7.95
C PRO A 295 6.59 -13.97 6.42
N ALA A 296 5.53 -14.56 5.88
CA ALA A 296 5.29 -14.62 4.44
C ALA A 296 5.12 -13.23 3.81
N LEU A 297 4.45 -12.31 4.50
CA LEU A 297 4.31 -10.92 4.05
C LEU A 297 5.63 -10.16 4.08
N LEU A 298 6.51 -10.42 5.05
CA LEU A 298 7.87 -9.85 5.02
C LEU A 298 8.70 -10.38 3.85
N LEU A 299 8.65 -11.69 3.58
CA LEU A 299 9.27 -12.26 2.39
C LEU A 299 8.74 -11.57 1.13
N PHE A 300 7.42 -11.38 1.04
CA PHE A 300 6.79 -10.67 -0.07
C PHE A 300 7.28 -9.23 -0.19
N ILE A 301 7.43 -8.49 0.90
CA ILE A 301 8.00 -7.13 0.92
C ILE A 301 9.41 -7.11 0.34
N PHE A 302 10.27 -8.07 0.70
CA PHE A 302 11.62 -8.17 0.15
C PHE A 302 11.58 -8.49 -1.35
N MET A 303 10.77 -9.45 -1.77
CA MET A 303 10.57 -9.79 -3.19
C MET A 303 10.06 -8.59 -3.98
N GLN A 304 9.11 -7.85 -3.43
CA GLN A 304 8.52 -6.67 -4.06
C GLN A 304 9.52 -5.51 -4.16
N THR A 305 10.39 -5.34 -3.16
CA THR A 305 11.46 -4.34 -3.19
C THR A 305 12.50 -4.71 -4.26
N ALA A 306 12.92 -5.98 -4.31
CA ALA A 306 13.82 -6.46 -5.36
C ALA A 306 13.20 -6.32 -6.76
N ALA A 307 11.90 -6.60 -6.90
CA ALA A 307 11.18 -6.41 -8.15
C ALA A 307 11.09 -4.92 -8.54
N THR A 308 10.96 -4.01 -7.56
CA THR A 308 10.99 -2.56 -7.79
C THR A 308 12.33 -2.13 -8.38
N ASP A 309 13.44 -2.58 -7.80
CA ASP A 309 14.78 -2.29 -8.28
C ASP A 309 15.03 -2.88 -9.68
N LEU A 310 14.56 -4.11 -9.92
CA LEU A 310 14.64 -4.76 -11.23
C LEU A 310 13.85 -3.96 -12.29
N LEU A 311 12.60 -3.57 -11.99
CA LEU A 311 11.77 -2.78 -12.91
C LEU A 311 12.40 -1.42 -13.22
N LEU A 312 12.97 -0.75 -12.23
CA LEU A 312 13.72 0.49 -12.46
C LEU A 312 14.96 0.24 -13.33
N ALA A 313 15.74 -0.79 -13.05
CA ALA A 313 16.91 -1.12 -13.87
C ALA A 313 16.53 -1.46 -15.32
N LEU A 314 15.43 -2.17 -15.52
CA LEU A 314 14.89 -2.48 -16.85
C LEU A 314 14.38 -1.21 -17.55
N ALA A 315 13.68 -0.32 -16.84
CA ALA A 315 13.22 0.95 -17.38
C ALA A 315 14.40 1.82 -17.84
N ILE A 316 15.47 1.88 -17.05
CA ILE A 316 16.70 2.60 -17.40
C ILE A 316 17.34 2.00 -18.65
N ARG A 317 17.56 0.68 -18.67
CA ARG A 317 18.15 -0.01 -19.83
C ARG A 317 17.33 0.18 -21.10
N GLN A 318 16.00 0.12 -20.99
CA GLN A 318 15.12 0.36 -22.15
C GLN A 318 15.15 1.82 -22.59
N GLY A 319 15.14 2.77 -21.65
CA GLY A 319 15.23 4.20 -21.94
C GLY A 319 16.57 4.61 -22.57
N GLU A 320 17.66 3.94 -22.23
CA GLU A 320 18.98 4.14 -22.84
C GLU A 320 19.10 3.48 -24.22
N ARG A 321 18.55 2.27 -24.40
CA ARG A 321 18.71 1.47 -25.63
C ARG A 321 17.71 1.79 -26.73
N ARG A 322 16.54 2.33 -26.42
CA ARG A 322 15.50 2.62 -27.43
C ARG A 322 15.62 4.08 -27.91
N GLU A 323 16.49 4.34 -28.89
CA GLU A 323 16.18 4.40 -30.34
C GLU A 323 17.40 3.91 -31.12
#